data_AF-A0A2A7REG6-F1
#
_entry.id   AF-A0A2A7REG6-F1
#
_cell.length_a   1.000
_cell.length_b   1.000
_cell.length_c   1.000
_cell.angle_alpha   90.00
_cell.angle_beta   90.00
_cell.angle_gamma   90.00
#
_symmetry.space_group_name_H-M   'P 1'
#
loop_
_entity.id
_entity.type
_entity.pdbx_description
1 polymer ?
#
loop_
_entity_poly.entity_id
_entity_poly.type
_entity_poly.pdbx_seq_one_letter_code
_entity_poly.pdbx_strand_id
1 'polypeptide(L)'
;EPKRGINAGTYLALFLNQFDFENGAKDFISFAAEKLHLDSRLKNFDMNYTDDVMGDLTMNPGLLSFEDGKEGSITLNFRYPKGTDPEYIEKGLNTAADEYHVHFEMHDGGMVPHYVDEDDPLVKTLLNVY
;
A
#
# COMPACT_ATOMS: atom_id res chain seq x y z
N GLU A 1 1.19 12.51 -4.30
CA GLU A 1 2.14 11.69 -3.52
C GLU A 1 1.61 11.50 -2.10
N PRO A 2 1.34 10.25 -1.64
CA PRO A 2 0.75 9.99 -0.31
C PRO A 2 1.56 10.55 0.87
N LYS A 3 2.89 10.67 0.73
CA LYS A 3 3.79 11.29 1.73
C LYS A 3 3.45 12.73 2.08
N ARG A 4 2.77 13.45 1.20
CA ARG A 4 2.35 14.84 1.45
C ARG A 4 1.00 14.92 2.16
N GLY A 5 0.29 13.79 2.28
CA GLY A 5 -0.98 13.67 2.99
C GLY A 5 -0.80 13.15 4.40
N ILE A 6 -1.77 13.44 5.26
CA ILE A 6 -1.86 12.92 6.63
C ILE A 6 -2.97 11.88 6.64
N ASN A 7 -2.63 10.59 6.77
CA ASN A 7 -3.61 9.51 6.80
C ASN A 7 -4.25 9.39 8.20
N ALA A 8 -5.39 10.05 8.40
CA ALA A 8 -6.09 10.10 9.68
C ALA A 8 -6.36 8.71 10.28
N GLY A 9 -6.68 7.71 9.46
CA GLY A 9 -6.94 6.34 9.91
C GLY A 9 -5.72 5.71 10.57
N THR A 10 -4.55 5.78 9.92
CA THR A 10 -3.31 5.23 10.50
C THR A 10 -2.80 6.00 11.72
N TYR A 11 -3.04 7.33 11.78
CA TYR A 11 -2.72 8.12 12.98
C TYR A 11 -3.62 7.74 14.16
N LEU A 12 -4.91 7.52 13.91
CA LEU A 12 -5.83 7.03 14.93
C LEU A 12 -5.42 5.63 15.39
N ALA A 13 -5.06 4.73 14.47
CA ALA A 13 -4.55 3.40 14.82
C ALA A 13 -3.29 3.49 15.71
N LEU A 14 -2.33 4.35 15.36
CA LEU A 14 -1.14 4.59 16.19
C LEU A 14 -1.49 5.05 17.61
N PHE A 15 -2.50 5.92 17.75
CA PHE A 15 -2.97 6.34 19.07
C PHE A 15 -3.64 5.19 19.83
N LEU A 16 -4.53 4.44 19.18
CA LEU A 16 -5.27 3.32 19.77
C LEU A 16 -4.37 2.14 20.16
N ASN A 17 -3.23 1.95 19.45
CA ASN A 17 -2.26 0.89 19.74
C ASN A 17 -1.56 1.03 21.11
N GLN A 18 -1.84 2.11 21.85
CA GLN A 18 -1.34 2.33 23.22
C GLN A 18 -2.24 1.73 24.31
N PHE A 19 -3.39 1.17 23.93
CA PHE A 19 -4.36 0.60 24.86
C PHE A 19 -4.48 -0.92 24.67
N ASP A 20 -4.92 -1.61 25.71
CA ASP A 20 -5.07 -3.07 25.73
C ASP A 20 -6.34 -3.52 25.01
N PHE A 21 -6.34 -3.41 23.68
CA PHE A 21 -7.33 -4.09 22.83
C PHE A 21 -7.05 -5.59 22.77
N GLU A 22 -8.08 -6.38 22.44
CA GLU A 22 -7.99 -7.83 22.35
C GLU A 22 -8.52 -8.34 21.00
N ASN A 23 -8.16 -9.59 20.68
CA ASN A 23 -8.62 -10.32 19.50
C ASN A 23 -8.41 -9.53 18.19
N GLY A 24 -9.33 -9.63 17.23
CA GLY A 24 -9.20 -8.98 15.92
C GLY A 24 -9.09 -7.45 15.97
N ALA A 25 -9.57 -6.80 17.04
CA ALA A 25 -9.39 -5.36 17.21
C ALA A 25 -7.92 -5.01 17.45
N LYS A 26 -7.22 -5.80 18.28
CA LYS A 26 -5.79 -5.64 18.52
C LYS A 26 -5.02 -5.81 17.22
N ASP A 27 -5.25 -6.92 16.52
CA ASP A 27 -4.56 -7.26 15.29
C ASP A 27 -4.75 -6.18 14.21
N PHE A 28 -5.98 -5.71 14.01
CA PHE A 28 -6.30 -4.64 13.06
C PHE A 28 -5.60 -3.31 13.41
N ILE A 29 -5.66 -2.91 14.67
CA ILE A 29 -5.07 -1.65 15.15
C ILE A 29 -3.54 -1.72 15.05
N SER A 30 -2.93 -2.80 15.54
CA SER A 30 -1.48 -2.98 15.52
C SER A 30 -0.96 -3.05 14.09
N PHE A 31 -1.63 -3.77 13.18
CA PHE A 31 -1.24 -3.80 11.78
C PHE A 31 -1.27 -2.40 11.13
N ALA A 32 -2.37 -1.66 11.32
CA ALA A 32 -2.50 -0.31 10.75
C ALA A 32 -1.50 0.69 11.37
N ALA A 33 -1.16 0.53 12.65
CA ALA A 33 -0.20 1.38 13.36
C ALA A 33 1.26 1.06 13.00
N GLU A 34 1.61 -0.22 12.90
CA GLU A 34 3.01 -0.66 12.82
C GLU A 34 3.47 -0.87 11.38
N LYS A 35 2.60 -1.42 10.52
CA LYS A 35 2.95 -1.68 9.12
C LYS A 35 2.57 -0.53 8.21
N LEU A 36 1.40 0.09 8.37
CA LEU A 36 0.89 1.07 7.41
C LEU A 36 1.24 2.54 7.73
N HIS A 37 1.41 2.86 9.01
CA HIS A 37 1.58 4.25 9.43
C HIS A 37 2.88 4.85 8.88
N LEU A 38 2.76 5.96 8.14
CA LEU A 38 3.85 6.68 7.47
C LEU A 38 4.66 5.86 6.45
N ASP A 39 4.31 4.60 6.21
CA ASP A 39 5.02 3.73 5.29
C ASP A 39 4.38 3.64 3.91
N SER A 40 4.49 4.74 3.17
CA SER A 40 4.05 4.74 1.77
C SER A 40 4.94 3.94 0.82
N ARG A 41 6.11 3.43 1.25
CA ARG A 41 7.15 2.81 0.40
C ARG A 41 7.43 1.35 0.78
N LEU A 42 6.55 0.75 1.57
CA LEU A 42 6.65 -0.65 2.00
C LEU A 42 7.97 -0.99 2.71
N LYS A 43 8.55 -0.03 3.44
CA LYS A 43 9.74 -0.28 4.25
C LYS A 43 9.45 -1.18 5.45
N ASN A 44 8.28 -1.04 6.07
CA ASN A 44 7.87 -1.84 7.23
C ASN A 44 7.46 -3.27 6.81
N PHE A 45 7.44 -3.52 5.49
CA PHE A 45 7.19 -4.81 4.87
C PHE A 45 8.46 -5.43 4.28
N ASP A 46 9.61 -4.74 4.32
CA ASP A 46 10.85 -5.12 3.63
C ASP A 46 10.68 -5.31 2.10
N MET A 47 9.77 -4.54 1.50
CA MET A 47 9.40 -4.62 0.07
C MET A 47 9.66 -3.32 -0.68
N ASN A 48 10.47 -2.41 -0.13
CA ASN A 48 10.78 -1.16 -0.80
C ASN A 48 11.50 -1.43 -2.13
N TYR A 49 10.97 -0.87 -3.21
CA TYR A 49 11.49 -1.05 -4.56
C TYR A 49 11.41 0.26 -5.35
N THR A 50 12.41 0.52 -6.18
CA THR A 50 12.48 1.68 -7.07
C THR A 50 13.01 1.23 -8.42
N ASP A 51 12.30 1.58 -9.49
CA ASP A 51 12.77 1.48 -10.86
C ASP A 51 13.37 2.83 -11.30
N ASP A 52 14.42 2.80 -12.11
CA ASP A 52 15.17 3.99 -12.52
C ASP A 52 14.33 4.98 -13.36
N VAL A 53 13.28 4.49 -14.03
CA VAL A 53 12.44 5.31 -14.92
C VAL A 53 11.06 5.55 -14.32
N MET A 54 10.42 4.51 -13.78
CA MET A 54 9.05 4.57 -13.25
C MET A 54 8.99 5.00 -11.77
N GLY A 55 10.12 5.01 -11.06
CA GLY A 55 10.22 5.44 -9.67
C GLY A 55 9.80 4.39 -8.65
N ASP A 56 9.36 4.85 -7.48
CA ASP A 56 9.07 4.01 -6.31
C ASP A 56 7.82 3.13 -6.50
N LEU A 57 7.88 1.89 -6.00
CA LEU A 57 6.70 1.18 -5.53
C LEU A 57 6.09 1.96 -4.36
N THR A 58 4.82 2.32 -4.49
CA THR A 58 4.11 3.08 -3.45
C THR A 58 2.77 2.48 -3.08
N MET A 59 2.39 2.67 -1.83
CA MET A 59 1.14 2.21 -1.23
C MET A 59 0.42 3.38 -0.57
N ASN A 60 -0.91 3.39 -0.68
CA ASN A 60 -1.80 4.25 0.09
C ASN A 60 -2.94 3.46 0.75
N PRO A 61 -3.03 3.46 2.09
CA PRO A 61 -4.22 2.96 2.80
C PRO A 61 -5.41 3.90 2.56
N GLY A 62 -6.36 3.48 1.73
CA GLY A 62 -7.48 4.31 1.27
C GLY A 62 -8.73 4.20 2.13
N LEU A 63 -9.01 3.01 2.65
CA LEU A 63 -10.18 2.73 3.47
C LEU A 63 -9.77 1.77 4.59
N LEU A 64 -10.09 2.12 5.83
CA LEU A 64 -9.93 1.27 7.00
C LEU A 64 -11.32 1.15 7.64
N SER A 65 -11.84 -0.07 7.75
CA SER A 65 -13.16 -0.36 8.31
C SER A 65 -13.05 -1.50 9.31
N PHE A 66 -13.52 -1.29 10.52
CA PHE A 66 -13.57 -2.30 11.56
C PHE A 66 -14.88 -2.17 12.34
N GLU A 67 -15.53 -3.29 12.60
CA GLU A 67 -16.71 -3.38 13.45
C GLU A 67 -16.61 -4.69 14.24
N ASP A 68 -16.87 -4.62 15.55
CA ASP A 68 -16.79 -5.81 16.39
C ASP A 68 -17.78 -6.89 15.93
N GLY A 69 -17.33 -8.14 15.95
CA GLY A 69 -18.09 -9.29 15.42
C GLY A 69 -18.20 -9.34 13.89
N LYS A 70 -17.55 -8.44 13.15
CA LYS A 70 -17.42 -8.50 11.68
C LYS A 70 -15.96 -8.57 11.26
N GLU A 71 -15.75 -9.00 10.03
CA GLU A 71 -14.43 -8.96 9.40
C GLU A 71 -14.01 -7.50 9.18
N GLY A 72 -12.84 -7.14 9.69
CA GLY A 72 -12.21 -5.86 9.43
C GLY A 72 -11.59 -5.84 8.02
N SER A 73 -11.62 -4.69 7.34
CA SER A 73 -11.06 -4.54 6.01
C SER A 73 -10.20 -3.30 5.87
N ILE A 74 -9.10 -3.44 5.13
CA ILE A 74 -8.22 -2.34 4.75
C ILE A 74 -8.00 -2.38 3.24
N THR A 75 -8.44 -1.34 2.53
CA THR A 75 -8.18 -1.20 1.10
C THR A 75 -6.87 -0.45 0.89
N LEU A 76 -5.90 -1.12 0.28
CA LEU A 76 -4.60 -0.57 -0.09
C LEU A 76 -4.59 -0.28 -1.60
N ASN A 77 -4.16 0.91 -1.98
CA ASN A 77 -3.95 1.27 -3.38
C ASN A 77 -2.46 1.31 -3.69
N PHE A 78 -2.04 0.45 -4.63
CA PHE A 78 -0.65 0.35 -5.06
C PHE A 78 -0.42 1.05 -6.39
N ARG A 79 0.72 1.74 -6.49
CA ARG A 79 1.31 2.14 -7.76
C ARG A 79 2.67 1.47 -7.83
N TYR A 80 2.84 0.61 -8.82
CA TYR A 80 3.99 -0.28 -8.89
C TYR A 80 4.74 -0.07 -10.22
N PRO A 81 6.07 0.04 -10.17
CA PRO A 81 6.90 0.17 -11.37
C PRO A 81 7.12 -1.18 -12.05
N LYS A 82 7.77 -1.15 -13.22
CA LYS A 82 8.36 -2.35 -13.84
C LYS A 82 9.28 -3.08 -12.85
N GLY A 83 9.43 -4.40 -13.03
CA GLY A 83 10.23 -5.25 -12.15
C GLY A 83 9.52 -5.68 -10.86
N THR A 84 8.27 -5.22 -10.66
CA THR A 84 7.34 -5.74 -9.66
C THR A 84 6.04 -6.13 -10.34
N ASP A 85 5.25 -6.96 -9.68
CA ASP A 85 3.93 -7.34 -10.15
C ASP A 85 2.97 -7.55 -8.98
N PRO A 86 1.66 -7.61 -9.25
CA PRO A 86 0.67 -7.74 -8.21
C PRO A 86 0.78 -9.04 -7.38
N GLU A 87 1.24 -10.15 -7.98
CA GLU A 87 1.41 -11.44 -7.28
C GLU A 87 2.57 -11.39 -6.28
N TYR A 88 3.70 -10.78 -6.68
CA TYR A 88 4.83 -10.48 -5.79
C TYR A 88 4.39 -9.60 -4.62
N ILE A 89 3.60 -8.56 -4.91
CA ILE A 89 3.08 -7.63 -3.88
C ILE A 89 2.19 -8.38 -2.89
N GLU A 90 1.19 -9.11 -3.37
CA GLU A 90 0.25 -9.87 -2.54
C GLU A 90 0.96 -10.88 -1.64
N LYS A 91 1.91 -11.64 -2.19
CA LYS A 91 2.67 -12.64 -1.43
C LYS A 91 3.51 -12.01 -0.32
N GLY A 92 4.20 -10.91 -0.62
CA GLY A 92 5.03 -10.22 0.36
C GLY A 92 4.19 -9.56 1.46
N LEU A 93 3.03 -8.99 1.11
CA LEU A 93 2.09 -8.45 2.10
C LEU A 93 1.59 -9.55 3.05
N ASN A 94 1.14 -10.69 2.51
CA ASN A 94 0.68 -11.81 3.34
C ASN A 94 1.78 -12.30 4.28
N THR A 95 3.01 -12.44 3.78
CA THR A 95 4.15 -12.86 4.62
C THR A 95 4.42 -11.88 5.76
N ALA A 96 4.36 -10.58 5.50
CA ALA A 96 4.57 -9.54 6.52
C ALA A 96 3.37 -9.37 7.47
N ALA A 97 2.21 -9.88 7.09
CA ALA A 97 0.94 -9.76 7.81
C ALA A 97 0.57 -11.00 8.62
N ASP A 98 1.25 -12.13 8.39
CA ASP A 98 1.05 -13.39 9.11
C ASP A 98 1.10 -13.22 10.64
N GLU A 99 1.98 -12.34 11.14
CA GLU A 99 2.14 -12.06 12.58
C GLU A 99 0.93 -11.32 13.19
N TYR A 100 0.05 -10.74 12.36
CA TYR A 100 -1.18 -10.04 12.75
C TYR A 100 -2.44 -10.82 12.39
N HIS A 101 -2.35 -12.07 11.91
CA HIS A 101 -3.50 -12.84 11.42
C HIS A 101 -4.33 -12.09 10.34
N VAL A 102 -3.69 -11.20 9.58
CA VAL A 102 -4.31 -10.44 8.49
C VAL A 102 -4.00 -11.14 7.18
N HIS A 103 -5.03 -11.35 6.36
CA HIS A 103 -4.88 -11.89 5.01
C HIS A 103 -5.14 -10.79 3.97
N PHE A 104 -4.33 -10.77 2.93
CA PHE A 104 -4.48 -9.88 1.79
C PHE A 104 -5.01 -10.67 0.60
N GLU A 105 -6.08 -10.15 0.00
CA GLU A 105 -6.59 -10.61 -1.29
C GLU A 105 -6.54 -9.46 -2.28
N MET A 106 -6.13 -9.76 -3.51
CA MET A 106 -6.28 -8.84 -4.60
C MET A 106 -7.74 -8.77 -5.09
N HIS A 107 -8.28 -7.55 -5.13
CA HIS A 107 -9.54 -7.30 -5.82
C HIS A 107 -9.33 -7.13 -7.33
N ASP A 108 -10.19 -7.76 -8.13
CA ASP A 108 -10.23 -7.61 -9.59
C ASP A 108 -10.34 -6.13 -10.01
N GLY A 109 -9.45 -5.70 -10.90
CA GLY A 109 -9.38 -4.32 -11.40
C GLY A 109 -7.98 -3.69 -11.41
N GLY A 110 -6.94 -4.42 -11.00
CA GLY A 110 -5.55 -3.99 -11.12
C GLY A 110 -5.16 -3.71 -12.59
N MET A 111 -4.88 -2.44 -12.90
CA MET A 111 -4.35 -2.04 -14.21
C MET A 111 -2.83 -2.30 -14.21
N VAL A 112 -2.36 -3.09 -15.18
CA VAL A 112 -0.92 -3.32 -15.42
C VAL A 112 -0.23 -1.97 -15.67
N PRO A 113 1.02 -1.75 -15.25
CA PRO A 113 1.69 -0.47 -15.43
C PRO A 113 1.73 -0.12 -16.92
N HIS A 114 1.05 0.96 -17.29
CA HIS A 114 1.12 1.51 -18.63
C HIS A 114 2.42 2.30 -18.75
N TYR A 115 3.43 1.67 -19.33
CA TYR A 115 4.66 2.33 -19.76
C TYR A 115 4.57 2.62 -21.26
N VAL A 116 4.80 3.89 -21.61
CA VAL A 116 5.02 4.32 -22.99
C VAL A 116 6.46 4.82 -23.06
N ASP A 117 7.20 4.37 -24.06
CA ASP A 117 8.62 4.68 -24.19
C ASP A 117 8.85 6.18 -24.41
N GLU A 118 9.91 6.74 -23.82
CA GLU A 118 10.29 8.14 -24.02
C GLU A 118 10.65 8.42 -25.49
N ASP A 119 11.10 7.39 -26.21
CA ASP A 119 11.39 7.48 -27.63
C ASP A 119 10.15 7.50 -28.53
N ASP A 120 8.95 7.29 -27.97
CA ASP A 120 7.69 7.25 -28.72
C ASP A 120 7.45 8.60 -29.45
N PRO A 121 7.11 8.57 -30.76
CA PRO A 121 6.87 9.77 -31.54
C PRO A 121 5.82 10.71 -30.94
N LEU A 122 4.79 10.19 -30.28
CA LEU A 122 3.76 10.97 -29.61
C LEU A 122 4.31 11.65 -28.34
N VAL A 123 5.11 10.93 -27.54
CA VAL A 123 5.77 11.46 -26.33
C VAL A 123 6.71 12.60 -26.70
N LYS A 124 7.54 12.42 -27.73
CA LYS A 124 8.43 13.47 -28.27
C LYS A 124 7.65 14.69 -28.78
N THR A 125 6.53 14.47 -29.45
CA THR A 125 5.68 15.55 -29.98
C THR A 125 5.08 16.37 -28.84
N LEU A 126 4.58 15.73 -27.78
CA LEU A 126 3.99 16.41 -26.64
C LEU A 126 5.03 17.16 -25.80
N LEU A 127 6.22 16.57 -25.60
CA LEU A 127 7.33 17.23 -24.90
C LEU A 127 7.85 18.47 -25.65
N ASN A 128 7.86 18.46 -26.98
CA ASN A 128 8.31 19.61 -27.78
C ASN A 128 7.37 20.82 -27.73
N VAL A 129 6.11 20.65 -27.30
CA VAL A 129 5.12 21.73 -27.21
C VAL A 129 5.09 22.36 -25.81
N TYR A 130 5.71 21.71 -24.82
CA TYR A 130 5.80 22.18 -23.43
C TYR A 130 7.08 22.99 -23.18
#